data_AF-A0A952WK15-F1
#
_entry.id   AF-A0A952WK15-F1
#
_cell.length_a   1.000
_cell.length_b   1.000
_cell.length_c   1.000
_cell.angle_alpha   90.00
_cell.angle_beta   90.00
_cell.angle_gamma   90.00
#
_symmetry.space_group_name_H-M   'P 1'
#
loop_
_entity.id
_entity.type
_entity.pdbx_description
1 polymer ?
#
loop_
_entity_poly.entity_id
_entity_poly.type
_entity_poly.pdbx_seq_one_letter_code
_entity_poly.pdbx_strand_id
1 'polypeptide(L)' 'MGSKAFRGARSSVTGKFVKESYAKSHPRTTQMENIPKPGHGDTNRSHGKKN' A
#
# COMPACT_ATOMS: atom_id res chain seq x y z
N MET A 1 13.77 -13.90 1.88
CA MET A 1 12.84 -13.78 0.74
C MET A 1 11.98 -12.55 0.95
N GLY A 2 12.34 -11.42 0.34
CA GLY A 2 11.67 -10.13 0.56
C GLY A 2 10.22 -10.15 0.06
N SER A 3 9.30 -9.66 0.87
CA SER A 3 7.92 -9.43 0.46
C SER A 3 7.91 -8.54 -0.80
N LYS A 4 7.32 -9.03 -1.88
CA LYS A 4 7.26 -8.30 -3.15
C LYS A 4 6.15 -7.24 -3.06
N ALA A 5 6.41 -6.16 -2.31
CA ALA A 5 5.55 -4.99 -2.21
C ALA A 5 5.56 -4.20 -3.53
N PHE A 6 4.43 -3.55 -3.86
CA PHE A 6 4.35 -2.62 -4.98
C PHE A 6 4.26 -1.19 -4.44
N ARG A 7 4.91 -0.24 -5.11
CA ARG A 7 4.85 1.17 -4.75
C ARG A 7 3.50 1.73 -5.18
N GLY A 8 2.77 2.33 -4.25
CA GLY A 8 1.51 3.01 -4.50
C GLY A 8 1.49 4.38 -3.82
N ALA A 9 0.44 5.14 -4.10
CA ALA A 9 0.22 6.43 -3.46
C ALA A 9 -1.18 6.48 -2.85
N ARG A 10 -1.32 7.12 -1.70
CA ARG A 10 -2.59 7.27 -0.99
C ARG A 10 -2.89 8.74 -0.73
N SER A 11 -4.07 9.19 -1.13
CA SER A 11 -4.55 10.54 -0.84
C SER A 11 -5.00 10.62 0.62
N SER A 12 -4.44 11.54 1.39
CA SER A 12 -4.87 11.82 2.77
C SER A 12 -6.23 12.52 2.82
N VAL A 13 -6.65 13.16 1.72
CA VAL A 13 -7.94 13.86 1.62
C VAL A 13 -9.10 12.88 1.47
N THR A 14 -8.93 11.86 0.63
CA THR A 14 -10.01 10.93 0.28
C THR A 14 -9.81 9.52 0.84
N GLY A 15 -8.62 9.21 1.34
CA GLY A 15 -8.23 7.88 1.78
C GLY A 15 -8.00 6.87 0.64
N LYS A 16 -8.18 7.27 -0.63
CA LYS A 16 -8.11 6.39 -1.80
C LYS A 16 -6.67 6.22 -2.30
N PHE A 17 -6.41 5.06 -2.90
CA PHE A 17 -5.17 4.84 -3.65
C PHE A 17 -5.24 5.55 -5.00
N VAL A 18 -4.17 6.28 -5.31
CA VAL A 18 -4.00 7.11 -6.50
C VAL A 18 -2.72 6.73 -7.23
N LYS A 19 -2.56 7.21 -8.46
CA LYS A 19 -1.35 6.97 -9.26
C LYS A 19 -0.19 7.83 -8.75
N GLU A 20 1.05 7.39 -8.98
CA GLU A 20 2.24 8.18 -8.61
C GLU A 20 2.28 9.55 -9.28
N SER A 21 1.80 9.68 -10.52
CA SER A 21 1.72 10.97 -11.21
C SER A 21 0.84 11.96 -10.43
N TYR A 22 -0.28 11.48 -9.87
CA TYR A 22 -1.15 12.31 -9.04
C TYR A 22 -0.45 12.73 -7.74
N ALA A 23 0.32 11.82 -7.13
CA ALA A 23 1.11 12.12 -5.94
C ALA A 23 2.19 13.18 -6.19
N LYS A 24 2.83 13.14 -7.37
CA LYS A 24 3.81 14.17 -7.79
C LYS A 24 3.17 15.54 -7.98
N SER A 25 1.93 15.58 -8.48
CA SER A 25 1.17 16.84 -8.62
C SER A 25 0.58 17.33 -7.29
N HIS A 26 0.33 16.45 -6.33
CA HIS A 26 -0.28 16.77 -5.03
C HIS A 26 0.56 16.25 -3.86
N PRO A 27 1.83 16.65 -3.74
CA PRO A 27 2.75 16.11 -2.73
C PRO A 27 2.35 16.50 -1.31
N ARG A 28 1.57 17.57 -1.15
CA ARG A 28 1.09 18.06 0.15
C ARG A 28 0.00 17.17 0.76
N THR A 29 -0.73 16.42 -0.06
CA THR A 29 -1.96 15.71 0.34
C THR A 29 -1.94 14.23 -0.05
N THR A 30 -0.82 13.75 -0.58
CA THR A 30 -0.67 12.37 -1.04
C THR A 30 0.63 11.80 -0.50
N GLN A 31 0.54 10.61 0.10
CA GLN A 31 1.70 9.89 0.63
C GLN A 31 2.05 8.72 -0.28
N MET A 32 3.34 8.48 -0.48
CA MET A 32 3.85 7.32 -1.21
C MET A 32 4.06 6.18 -0.21
N GLU A 33 3.49 5.02 -0.48
CA GLU A 33 3.52 3.87 0.43
C GLU A 33 3.95 2.60 -0.33
N ASN A 34 4.69 1.74 0.36
CA ASN A 34 4.92 0.38 -0.10
C ASN A 34 3.70 -0.46 0.27
N ILE A 35 2.85 -0.76 -0.71
CA ILE A 35 1.65 -1.55 -0.49
C ILE A 35 2.06 -3.03 -0.59
N PRO A 36 1.90 -3.81 0.50
CA PRO A 36 2.10 -5.25 0.43
C PRO A 36 1.05 -5.86 -0.50
N LYS A 37 1.41 -6.92 -1.23
CA LYS A 37 0.42 -7.63 -2.05
C LYS A 37 -0.73 -8.14 -1.17
N PRO A 38 -1.98 -8.11 -1.66
CA PRO A 38 -3.09 -8.79 -1.00
C PRO A 38 -2.72 -10.26 -0.72
N GLY A 39 -2.94 -10.72 0.51
CA GLY A 39 -2.55 -12.07 0.96
C GLY A 39 -1.07 -12.23 1.35
N HIS A 40 -0.27 -11.17 1.24
CA HIS A 40 1.16 -11.14 1.55
C HIS A 40 1.52 -10.06 2.60
N GLY A 41 0.53 -9.67 3.40
CA GLY A 41 0.65 -8.64 4.42
C GLY A 41 1.84 -8.87 5.35
N ASP A 42 2.53 -7.78 5.66
CA ASP A 42 3.48 -7.56 6.76
C ASP A 42 2.82 -7.68 8.15
N THR A 43 1.49 -7.60 8.20
CA THR A 43 0.74 -8.16 9.32
C THR A 43 1.03 -9.66 9.37
N ASN A 44 1.67 -10.15 10.44
CA ASN A 44 1.70 -11.57 10.83
C ASN A 44 0.29 -12.14 11.11
N ARG A 45 -0.73 -11.70 10.39
CA ARG A 45 -2.02 -12.36 10.27
C ARG A 45 -1.77 -13.59 9.43
N SER A 46 -1.16 -14.58 10.08
CA SER A 46 -1.12 -15.95 9.63
C SER A 46 -2.50 -16.27 9.08
N HIS A 47 -2.57 -16.57 7.78
CA HIS A 47 -3.67 -17.37 7.28
C HIS A 47 -3.80 -18.53 8.26
N GLY A 48 -4.92 -18.58 9.00
CA GLY A 48 -5.22 -19.65 9.94
C GLY A 48 -5.01 -20.96 9.22
N LYS A 49 -3.87 -21.59 9.48
CA LYS A 49 -3.49 -22.86 8.91
C LYS A 49 -4.21 -23.90 9.75
N LYS A 50 -5.32 -24.39 9.19
CA LYS A 50 -5.99 -25.67 9.45
C LYS A 50 -6.27 -26.06 10.90
N ASN A 51 -7.53 -26.43 11.11
CA ASN A 51 -7.88 -27.81 11.45
C ASN A 51 -9.02 -28.25 10.54
#